data_AF-A0A960MY77-F1
#
_entry.id   AF-A0A960MY77-F1
#
_cell.length_a   1.000
_cell.length_b   1.000
_cell.length_c   1.000
_cell.angle_alpha   90.00
_cell.angle_beta   90.00
_cell.angle_gamma   90.00
#
_symmetry.space_group_name_H-M   'P 1'
#
loop_
_entity.id
_entity.type
_entity.pdbx_description
1 polymer ?
#
loop_
_entity_poly.entity_id
_entity_poly.type
_entity_poly.pdbx_seq_one_letter_code
_entity_poly.pdbx_strand_id
1 'polypeptide(L)'
;GGPDQDIGAMFDEYCRLFYGPAAPEMKAFFAYCEANWREMEKEKEKADRCLELFGAAMAKVDAGSIHGSRLALIDEFLKGLRNKSEQLGKKRGPVPVTRLVGDARDIVVDGNLDDAYWRNCPVAATGKLRELQTGRQPIFGTSFQAGWAGNNVYFAIRCEERPGEALNLGTEKDDDAALWYGDAIEILLETDSHSYYQIAVGPNGAVVDMDWQGKKRDLGWDSQAEAATRIADDHWTLEIRIPVTQDENDPLHQVIGRKPTQSLPWHLNICRQRIRDDGAEYSALSPTATAGFHEPMKFAYFYDGRSHSFEADPTVTDFLIESRAAAELLRQRKAPEALNGFLALSERDRATDFQKSDALEQAAQCARLLKDPVRAEEIASRIPIESVAKTVRMLNALDQRQTKDAVATFGTEDIGAWPFWQRGAAWFARGRIFSAEGDGPRAESDLTNALEFVNEPRLRLELQLAIAQNRERNLKDATGALKAYREMVESTGQNGSSTYFYGVLGAARLLRESGKFDDAIATVGRVDAEKLRGTWRGQFHLAAAEVRAAAGKKEEAIAAYQAILADDLVEEIHKKAAAAALELLK
;
A
#
# COMPACT_ATOMS: atom_id res chain seq x y z
N GLY A 1 -29.30 47.00 23.45
CA GLY A 1 -29.94 45.70 23.27
C GLY A 1 -31.23 45.66 24.05
N GLY A 2 -32.36 45.86 23.38
CA GLY A 2 -33.71 45.74 23.93
C GLY A 2 -34.68 45.34 22.81
N PRO A 3 -35.87 44.80 23.12
CA PRO A 3 -36.83 44.27 22.14
C PRO A 3 -37.40 45.31 21.16
N ASP A 4 -37.18 46.60 21.41
CA ASP A 4 -37.69 47.72 20.60
C ASP A 4 -36.63 48.32 19.65
N GLN A 5 -35.44 47.71 19.54
CA GLN A 5 -34.37 48.22 18.65
C GLN A 5 -34.52 47.67 17.23
N ASP A 6 -34.56 48.56 16.24
CA ASP A 6 -34.52 48.21 14.82
C ASP A 6 -33.09 47.79 14.44
N ILE A 7 -32.83 46.49 14.50
CA ILE A 7 -31.53 45.89 14.19
C ILE A 7 -31.09 46.20 12.76
N GLY A 8 -32.04 46.30 11.82
CA GLY A 8 -31.75 46.63 10.42
C GLY A 8 -31.25 48.06 10.28
N ALA A 9 -31.95 49.03 10.90
CA ALA A 9 -31.52 50.42 10.91
C ALA A 9 -30.15 50.61 11.59
N MET A 10 -29.89 49.89 12.68
CA MET A 10 -28.59 49.93 13.37
C MET A 10 -27.46 49.34 12.54
N PHE A 11 -27.70 48.21 11.85
CA PHE A 11 -26.71 47.60 10.95
C PHE A 11 -26.42 48.52 9.74
N ASP A 12 -27.45 49.17 9.23
CA ASP A 12 -27.32 50.14 8.14
C ASP A 12 -26.50 51.37 8.53
N GLU A 13 -26.76 51.91 9.72
CA GLU A 13 -25.97 53.00 10.28
C GLU A 13 -24.52 52.58 10.53
N TYR A 14 -24.30 51.39 11.11
CA TYR A 14 -22.97 50.83 11.30
C TYR A 14 -22.22 50.72 9.97
N CYS A 15 -22.82 50.12 8.95
CA CYS A 15 -22.17 49.96 7.65
C CYS A 15 -21.80 51.32 7.03
N ARG A 16 -22.70 52.31 7.10
CA ARG A 16 -22.47 53.67 6.60
C ARG A 16 -21.32 54.37 7.32
N LEU A 17 -21.29 54.32 8.66
CA LEU A 17 -20.28 54.99 9.46
C LEU A 17 -18.92 54.27 9.41
N PHE A 18 -18.94 52.94 9.38
CA PHE A 18 -17.73 52.15 9.51
C PHE A 18 -17.01 51.94 8.17
N TYR A 19 -17.76 51.69 7.09
CA TYR A 19 -17.21 51.40 5.74
C TYR A 19 -17.36 52.54 4.72
N GLY A 20 -18.10 53.60 5.05
CA GLY A 20 -18.18 54.81 4.23
C GLY A 20 -18.71 54.51 2.82
N PRO A 21 -17.99 54.90 1.75
CA PRO A 21 -18.39 54.64 0.36
C PRO A 21 -18.67 53.16 0.02
N ALA A 22 -18.04 52.21 0.73
CA ALA A 22 -18.22 50.77 0.51
C ALA A 22 -19.44 50.20 1.26
N ALA A 23 -20.24 51.02 1.94
CA ALA A 23 -21.34 50.53 2.77
C ALA A 23 -22.35 49.64 2.02
N PRO A 24 -22.82 49.97 0.79
CA PRO A 24 -23.72 49.09 0.04
C PRO A 24 -23.12 47.72 -0.26
N GLU A 25 -21.86 47.69 -0.71
CA GLU A 25 -21.14 46.46 -1.06
C GLU A 25 -20.84 45.62 0.17
N MET A 26 -20.47 46.24 1.30
CA MET A 26 -20.24 45.53 2.57
C MET A 26 -21.52 44.91 3.13
N LYS A 27 -22.68 45.56 2.98
CA LYS A 27 -23.97 44.93 3.33
C LYS A 27 -24.23 43.68 2.49
N ALA A 28 -23.96 43.75 1.18
CA ALA A 28 -24.12 42.60 0.29
C ALA A 28 -23.15 41.46 0.66
N PHE A 29 -21.89 41.80 0.98
CA PHE A 29 -20.90 40.85 1.46
C PHE A 29 -21.36 40.15 2.74
N PHE A 30 -21.81 40.89 3.76
CA PHE A 30 -22.27 40.30 5.02
C PHE A 30 -23.52 39.44 4.85
N ALA A 31 -24.51 39.92 4.11
CA ALA A 31 -25.73 39.14 3.82
C ALA A 31 -25.39 37.83 3.09
N TYR A 32 -24.42 37.86 2.17
CA TYR A 32 -23.95 36.66 1.49
C TYR A 32 -23.21 35.71 2.45
N CYS A 33 -22.32 36.23 3.30
CA CYS A 33 -21.60 35.44 4.30
C CYS A 33 -22.58 34.74 5.26
N GLU A 34 -23.54 35.48 5.81
CA GLU A 34 -24.54 34.93 6.73
C GLU A 34 -25.32 33.76 6.10
N ALA A 35 -25.69 33.90 4.83
CA ALA A 35 -26.46 32.90 4.11
C ALA A 35 -25.64 31.68 3.62
N ASN A 36 -24.30 31.79 3.48
CA ASN A 36 -23.50 30.77 2.78
C ASN A 36 -22.24 30.32 3.55
N TRP A 37 -22.01 30.74 4.80
CA TRP A 37 -20.74 30.46 5.50
C TRP A 37 -20.38 28.98 5.62
N ARG A 38 -21.37 28.09 5.71
CA ARG A 38 -21.13 26.63 5.78
C ARG A 38 -20.78 26.05 4.42
N GLU A 39 -21.48 26.51 3.40
CA GLU A 39 -21.33 26.07 2.01
C GLU A 39 -20.00 26.54 1.45
N MET A 40 -19.51 27.72 1.83
CA MET A 40 -18.19 28.23 1.46
C MET A 40 -17.02 27.35 1.92
N GLU A 41 -17.21 26.47 2.91
CA GLU A 41 -16.18 25.49 3.29
C GLU A 41 -16.07 24.30 2.31
N LYS A 42 -17.04 24.15 1.41
CA LYS A 42 -17.21 22.95 0.56
C LYS A 42 -17.37 23.28 -0.92
N GLU A 43 -17.91 24.43 -1.24
CA GLU A 43 -18.26 24.86 -2.59
C GLU A 43 -17.37 26.04 -3.01
N LYS A 44 -16.50 25.79 -3.99
CA LYS A 44 -15.57 26.80 -4.51
C LYS A 44 -16.33 28.04 -5.00
N GLU A 45 -17.42 27.83 -5.73
CA GLU A 45 -18.21 28.90 -6.34
C GLU A 45 -18.78 29.86 -5.28
N LYS A 46 -19.11 29.34 -4.10
CA LYS A 46 -19.59 30.13 -2.96
C LYS A 46 -18.48 30.93 -2.33
N ALA A 47 -17.32 30.30 -2.12
CA ALA A 47 -16.14 30.97 -1.58
C ALA A 47 -15.66 32.09 -2.52
N ASP A 48 -15.56 31.81 -3.83
CA ASP A 48 -15.19 32.78 -4.86
C ASP A 48 -16.17 33.95 -4.88
N ARG A 49 -17.49 33.67 -4.84
CA ARG A 49 -18.49 34.73 -4.84
C ARG A 49 -18.39 35.67 -3.63
N CYS A 50 -18.08 35.12 -2.45
CA CYS A 50 -17.83 35.91 -1.26
C CYS A 50 -16.61 36.82 -1.42
N LEU A 51 -15.52 36.28 -1.95
CA LEU A 51 -14.28 37.03 -2.23
C LEU A 51 -14.50 38.11 -3.30
N GLU A 52 -15.30 37.84 -4.33
CA GLU A 52 -15.71 38.83 -5.34
C GLU A 52 -16.49 39.99 -4.73
N LEU A 53 -17.48 39.70 -3.86
CA LEU A 53 -18.27 40.73 -3.18
C LEU A 53 -17.40 41.61 -2.29
N PHE A 54 -16.44 41.01 -1.59
CA PHE A 54 -15.48 41.76 -0.79
C PHE A 54 -14.54 42.62 -1.66
N GLY A 55 -14.03 42.08 -2.77
CA GLY A 55 -13.23 42.83 -3.73
C GLY A 55 -13.98 44.02 -4.31
N ALA A 56 -15.28 43.90 -4.57
CA ALA A 56 -16.13 45.01 -4.99
C ALA A 56 -16.23 46.11 -3.92
N ALA A 57 -16.26 45.75 -2.63
CA ALA A 57 -16.24 46.73 -1.54
C ALA A 57 -14.90 47.46 -1.44
N MET A 58 -13.78 46.74 -1.55
CA MET A 58 -12.44 47.36 -1.55
C MET A 58 -12.27 48.39 -2.67
N ALA A 59 -12.83 48.11 -3.86
CA ALA A 59 -12.76 49.01 -5.01
C ALA A 59 -13.50 50.36 -4.81
N LYS A 60 -14.28 50.53 -3.73
CA LYS A 60 -15.05 51.75 -3.44
C LYS A 60 -14.35 52.73 -2.52
N VAL A 61 -13.25 52.33 -1.89
CA VAL A 61 -12.54 53.15 -0.91
C VAL A 61 -11.10 53.37 -1.33
N ASP A 62 -10.56 54.53 -0.96
CA ASP A 62 -9.13 54.79 -1.08
C ASP A 62 -8.37 53.97 -0.03
N ALA A 63 -7.27 53.32 -0.43
CA ALA A 63 -6.48 52.46 0.45
C ALA A 63 -5.84 53.21 1.62
N GLY A 64 -5.51 54.49 1.44
CA GLY A 64 -4.97 55.37 2.48
C GLY A 64 -6.03 55.93 3.43
N SER A 65 -7.33 55.73 3.15
CA SER A 65 -8.42 56.18 4.01
C SER A 65 -8.61 55.29 5.24
N ILE A 66 -9.30 55.82 6.26
CA ILE A 66 -9.67 55.04 7.45
C ILE A 66 -10.58 53.85 7.11
N HIS A 67 -11.43 53.97 6.08
CA HIS A 67 -12.28 52.88 5.62
C HIS A 67 -11.46 51.81 4.89
N GLY A 68 -10.48 52.22 4.06
CA GLY A 68 -9.52 51.32 3.43
C GLY A 68 -8.71 50.54 4.46
N SER A 69 -8.21 51.20 5.50
CA SER A 69 -7.48 50.55 6.61
C SER A 69 -8.33 49.52 7.35
N ARG A 70 -9.63 49.77 7.53
CA ARG A 70 -10.56 48.81 8.16
C ARG A 70 -10.84 47.60 7.26
N LEU A 71 -11.02 47.83 5.96
CA LEU A 71 -11.19 46.72 5.01
C LEU A 71 -9.90 45.89 4.91
N ALA A 72 -8.72 46.49 5.00
CA ALA A 72 -7.45 45.74 5.00
C ALA A 72 -7.38 44.70 6.14
N LEU A 73 -7.96 44.97 7.31
CA LEU A 73 -8.03 43.98 8.40
C LEU A 73 -8.94 42.79 8.07
N ILE A 74 -10.04 43.04 7.36
CA ILE A 74 -10.94 41.97 6.89
C ILE A 74 -10.26 41.21 5.75
N ASP A 75 -9.54 41.91 4.87
CA ASP A 75 -8.79 41.30 3.78
C ASP A 75 -7.75 40.31 4.29
N GLU A 76 -7.02 40.68 5.34
CA GLU A 76 -6.08 39.82 6.05
C GLU A 76 -6.77 38.58 6.63
N PHE A 77 -7.93 38.75 7.27
CA PHE A 77 -8.75 37.64 7.77
C PHE A 77 -9.20 36.68 6.65
N LEU A 78 -9.53 37.22 5.47
CA LEU A 78 -10.01 36.45 4.33
C LEU A 78 -8.92 35.66 3.58
N LYS A 79 -7.64 35.79 3.94
CA LYS A 79 -6.57 34.94 3.39
C LYS A 79 -6.88 33.45 3.53
N GLY A 80 -7.43 33.02 4.68
CA GLY A 80 -7.83 31.62 4.89
C GLY A 80 -8.91 31.15 3.90
N LEU A 81 -9.88 32.02 3.57
CA LEU A 81 -10.93 31.71 2.59
C LEU A 81 -10.38 31.65 1.16
N ARG A 82 -9.40 32.50 0.81
CA ARG A 82 -8.70 32.41 -0.49
C ARG A 82 -7.98 31.08 -0.65
N ASN A 83 -7.17 30.70 0.34
CA ASN A 83 -6.46 29.41 0.34
C ASN A 83 -7.46 28.26 0.26
N LYS A 84 -8.57 28.34 1.00
CA LYS A 84 -9.64 27.34 0.93
C LYS A 84 -10.26 27.25 -0.45
N SER A 85 -10.56 28.38 -1.10
CA SER A 85 -11.13 28.40 -2.44
C SER A 85 -10.18 27.79 -3.49
N GLU A 86 -8.88 28.05 -3.38
CA GLU A 86 -7.87 27.42 -4.23
C GLU A 86 -7.83 25.90 -4.01
N GLN A 87 -7.85 25.44 -2.75
CA GLN A 87 -7.92 24.03 -2.41
C GLN A 87 -9.19 23.34 -2.94
N LEU A 88 -10.35 23.99 -2.82
CA LEU A 88 -11.62 23.46 -3.35
C LEU A 88 -11.60 23.34 -4.89
N GLY A 89 -10.77 24.12 -5.58
CA GLY A 89 -10.57 24.02 -7.02
C GLY A 89 -9.64 22.87 -7.44
N LYS A 90 -8.88 22.29 -6.51
CA LYS A 90 -7.94 21.18 -6.77
C LYS A 90 -8.71 19.85 -6.82
N LYS A 91 -8.91 19.32 -8.02
CA LYS A 91 -9.60 18.04 -8.25
C LYS A 91 -8.69 16.84 -7.93
N ARG A 92 -8.86 16.22 -6.77
CA ARG A 92 -8.07 15.06 -6.33
C ARG A 92 -8.84 13.76 -6.52
N GLY A 93 -8.16 12.74 -7.03
CA GLY A 93 -8.70 11.38 -7.05
C GLY A 93 -8.65 10.71 -5.67
N PRO A 94 -9.01 9.42 -5.56
CA PRO A 94 -8.87 8.68 -4.32
C PRO A 94 -7.39 8.52 -3.93
N VAL A 95 -6.99 9.22 -2.87
CA VAL A 95 -5.65 9.15 -2.27
C VAL A 95 -5.73 8.59 -0.84
N PRO A 96 -4.64 8.03 -0.29
CA PRO A 96 -4.57 7.61 1.10
C PRO A 96 -4.83 8.77 2.07
N VAL A 97 -5.09 8.42 3.31
CA VAL A 97 -5.36 9.35 4.41
C VAL A 97 -4.48 8.95 5.59
N THR A 98 -3.70 9.90 6.09
CA THR A 98 -2.90 9.79 7.31
C THR A 98 -3.44 10.77 8.33
N ARG A 99 -3.89 10.26 9.48
CA ARG A 99 -4.48 11.08 10.55
C ARG A 99 -3.56 11.09 11.76
N LEU A 100 -3.15 12.29 12.17
CA LEU A 100 -2.42 12.51 13.42
C LEU A 100 -3.33 12.21 14.61
N VAL A 101 -2.83 11.43 15.56
CA VAL A 101 -3.57 11.02 16.76
C VAL A 101 -2.63 10.95 17.94
N GLY A 102 -3.00 11.63 19.04
CA GLY A 102 -2.15 11.73 20.23
C GLY A 102 -1.13 12.86 20.10
N ASP A 103 -0.38 13.07 21.17
CA ASP A 103 0.71 14.05 21.23
C ASP A 103 2.03 13.28 21.23
N ALA A 104 2.87 13.55 20.22
CA ALA A 104 4.10 12.79 19.96
C ALA A 104 5.25 13.30 20.86
N ARG A 105 5.05 13.24 22.18
CA ARG A 105 6.02 13.73 23.18
C ARG A 105 7.14 12.74 23.42
N ASP A 106 8.23 13.28 23.96
CA ASP A 106 9.38 12.53 24.46
C ASP A 106 10.03 11.64 23.38
N ILE A 107 9.93 12.06 22.12
CA ILE A 107 10.65 11.45 21.00
C ILE A 107 12.10 11.91 21.05
N VAL A 108 13.03 10.96 20.97
CA VAL A 108 14.47 11.23 20.86
C VAL A 108 14.89 10.80 19.46
N VAL A 109 15.31 11.75 18.62
CA VAL A 109 15.71 11.45 17.24
C VAL A 109 17.07 10.75 17.22
N ASP A 110 17.06 9.42 17.36
CA ASP A 110 18.25 8.57 17.37
C ASP A 110 18.18 7.42 16.34
N GLY A 111 17.06 7.33 15.60
CA GLY A 111 16.83 6.31 14.59
C GLY A 111 16.34 4.98 15.18
N ASN A 112 16.20 4.88 16.51
CA ASN A 112 15.66 3.74 17.21
C ASN A 112 14.14 3.95 17.38
N LEU A 113 13.33 3.19 16.64
CA LEU A 113 11.88 3.35 16.63
C LEU A 113 11.21 2.74 17.88
N ASP A 114 11.77 3.01 19.05
CA ASP A 114 11.48 2.31 20.30
C ASP A 114 10.98 3.22 21.43
N ASP A 115 10.86 4.53 21.15
CA ASP A 115 10.13 5.47 21.98
C ASP A 115 8.69 5.01 22.26
N ALA A 116 8.17 5.44 23.41
CA ALA A 116 6.83 5.06 23.86
C ALA A 116 5.74 5.46 22.86
N TYR A 117 5.89 6.59 22.16
CA TYR A 117 4.98 7.02 21.12
C TYR A 117 5.00 6.06 19.92
N TRP A 118 6.18 5.70 19.41
CA TRP A 118 6.31 4.78 18.27
C TRP A 118 5.76 3.38 18.56
N ARG A 119 6.08 2.83 19.73
CA ARG A 119 5.56 1.51 20.14
C ARG A 119 4.03 1.46 20.26
N ASN A 120 3.39 2.60 20.54
CA ASN A 120 1.95 2.71 20.74
C ASN A 120 1.26 3.58 19.67
N CYS A 121 1.92 3.86 18.55
CA CYS A 121 1.42 4.79 17.56
C CYS A 121 0.07 4.30 17.01
N PRO A 122 -0.98 5.14 17.02
CA PRO A 122 -2.30 4.75 16.54
C PRO A 122 -2.25 4.34 15.06
N VAL A 123 -2.96 3.27 14.68
CA VAL A 123 -2.98 2.74 13.30
C VAL A 123 -3.33 3.81 12.25
N ALA A 124 -4.17 4.78 12.61
CA ALA A 124 -4.56 5.87 11.72
C ALA A 124 -3.41 6.83 11.36
N ALA A 125 -2.33 6.83 12.14
CA ALA A 125 -1.10 7.57 11.91
C ALA A 125 0.04 6.67 11.37
N THR A 126 -0.28 5.46 10.90
CA THR A 126 0.68 4.52 10.32
C THR A 126 0.31 4.17 8.89
N GLY A 127 1.30 3.80 8.08
CA GLY A 127 1.04 3.34 6.71
C GLY A 127 2.15 2.47 6.15
N LYS A 128 1.90 1.93 4.96
CA LYS A 128 2.86 1.14 4.18
C LYS A 128 2.92 1.65 2.76
N LEU A 129 4.11 1.66 2.18
CA LEU A 129 4.29 2.10 0.81
C LEU A 129 3.82 1.01 -0.18
N ARG A 130 3.53 1.44 -1.41
CA ARG A 130 3.20 0.60 -2.56
C ARG A 130 4.06 1.01 -3.75
N GLU A 131 4.33 0.08 -4.66
CA GLU A 131 5.11 0.39 -5.86
C GLU A 131 4.46 1.56 -6.62
N LEU A 132 5.30 2.49 -7.10
CA LEU A 132 4.91 3.83 -7.53
C LEU A 132 3.98 3.86 -8.75
N GLN A 133 4.18 2.97 -9.71
CA GLN A 133 3.52 3.00 -11.02
C GLN A 133 2.27 2.12 -11.09
N THR A 134 2.31 0.94 -10.48
CA THR A 134 1.27 -0.09 -10.58
C THR A 134 0.59 -0.39 -9.24
N GLY A 135 1.15 0.11 -8.14
CA GLY A 135 0.58 -0.07 -6.81
C GLY A 135 0.75 -1.48 -6.26
N ARG A 136 1.56 -2.32 -6.92
CA ARG A 136 1.90 -3.67 -6.43
C ARG A 136 2.69 -3.60 -5.13
N GLN A 137 2.81 -4.74 -4.45
CA GLN A 137 3.65 -4.84 -3.25
C GLN A 137 5.13 -4.72 -3.67
N PRO A 138 5.90 -3.78 -3.07
CA PRO A 138 7.35 -3.74 -3.28
C PRO A 138 8.01 -5.02 -2.81
N ILE A 139 9.13 -5.41 -3.43
CA ILE A 139 9.89 -6.58 -2.99
C ILE A 139 10.36 -6.39 -1.58
N PHE A 140 10.93 -5.24 -1.22
CA PHE A 140 11.26 -4.95 0.17
C PHE A 140 10.38 -3.83 0.68
N GLY A 141 9.53 -4.15 1.66
CA GLY A 141 8.49 -3.26 2.14
C GLY A 141 9.03 -2.05 2.90
N THR A 142 8.20 -1.02 2.99
CA THR A 142 8.47 0.15 3.83
C THR A 142 7.20 0.52 4.59
N SER A 143 7.36 0.78 5.88
CA SER A 143 6.29 1.25 6.76
C SER A 143 6.70 2.53 7.44
N PHE A 144 5.72 3.37 7.75
CA PHE A 144 5.95 4.61 8.49
C PHE A 144 4.93 4.80 9.61
N GLN A 145 5.30 5.67 10.54
CA GLN A 145 4.48 6.22 11.60
C GLN A 145 4.66 7.74 11.58
N ALA A 146 3.62 8.49 11.91
CA ALA A 146 3.62 9.94 11.93
C ALA A 146 3.18 10.48 13.30
N GLY A 147 3.78 11.59 13.72
CA GLY A 147 3.47 12.25 14.97
C GLY A 147 3.55 13.76 14.86
N TRP A 148 2.92 14.45 15.81
CA TRP A 148 3.01 15.90 15.95
C TRP A 148 3.19 16.25 17.42
N ALA A 149 4.17 17.10 17.73
CA ALA A 149 4.35 17.66 19.07
C ALA A 149 4.95 19.07 19.01
N GLY A 150 4.34 19.99 19.75
CA GLY A 150 4.67 21.42 19.68
C GLY A 150 4.50 21.95 18.25
N ASN A 151 5.59 22.49 17.69
CA ASN A 151 5.67 23.00 16.32
C ASN A 151 6.49 22.06 15.41
N ASN A 152 6.45 20.75 15.66
CA ASN A 152 7.21 19.79 14.87
C ASN A 152 6.30 18.64 14.40
N VAL A 153 6.55 18.20 13.17
CA VAL A 153 6.06 16.92 12.67
C VAL A 153 7.20 15.89 12.75
N TYR A 154 6.86 14.67 13.14
CA TYR A 154 7.81 13.57 13.29
C TYR A 154 7.42 12.41 12.39
N PHE A 155 8.41 11.75 11.81
CA PHE A 155 8.23 10.49 11.11
C PHE A 155 9.22 9.43 11.60
N ALA A 156 8.71 8.23 11.81
CA ALA A 156 9.49 7.02 12.03
C ALA A 156 9.24 6.08 10.85
N ILE A 157 10.30 5.71 10.13
CA ILE A 157 10.22 4.96 8.87
C ILE A 157 11.14 3.75 8.98
N ARG A 158 10.59 2.58 8.64
CA ARG A 158 11.32 1.31 8.57
C ARG A 158 11.35 0.82 7.13
N CYS A 159 12.55 0.66 6.61
CA CYS A 159 12.84 0.16 5.27
C CYS A 159 13.37 -1.27 5.38
N GLU A 160 12.54 -2.27 5.08
CA GLU A 160 13.01 -3.65 5.01
C GLU A 160 14.05 -3.78 3.89
N GLU A 161 15.03 -4.66 4.07
CA GLU A 161 16.12 -4.95 3.14
C GLU A 161 16.42 -6.44 3.11
N ARG A 162 17.22 -6.85 2.12
CA ARG A 162 17.73 -8.21 2.08
C ARG A 162 18.82 -8.36 3.14
N PRO A 163 18.74 -9.38 4.03
CA PRO A 163 19.80 -9.68 4.98
C PRO A 163 21.19 -9.72 4.34
N GLY A 164 22.14 -8.96 4.90
CA GLY A 164 23.52 -8.90 4.44
C GLY A 164 23.78 -8.20 3.09
N GLU A 165 22.76 -7.65 2.43
CA GLU A 165 22.94 -6.87 1.20
C GLU A 165 23.42 -5.45 1.52
N ALA A 166 24.47 -5.00 0.84
CA ALA A 166 24.97 -3.65 1.02
C ALA A 166 23.95 -2.61 0.51
N LEU A 167 23.76 -1.55 1.28
CA LEU A 167 22.98 -0.40 0.87
C LEU A 167 23.75 0.41 -0.16
N ASN A 168 23.04 1.00 -1.12
CA ASN A 168 23.64 1.90 -2.09
C ASN A 168 23.63 3.33 -1.53
N LEU A 169 24.81 3.90 -1.27
CA LEU A 169 24.96 5.27 -0.78
C LEU A 169 25.40 6.18 -1.93
N GLY A 170 24.51 7.10 -2.35
CA GLY A 170 24.81 8.03 -3.44
C GLY A 170 25.79 9.14 -3.04
N THR A 171 25.79 9.52 -1.77
CA THR A 171 26.70 10.52 -1.18
C THR A 171 26.80 10.33 0.34
N GLU A 172 27.81 10.94 0.95
CA GLU A 172 27.98 11.06 2.42
C GLU A 172 27.84 12.50 2.91
N LYS A 173 27.46 13.43 2.01
CA LYS A 173 27.40 14.86 2.30
C LYS A 173 25.95 15.33 2.28
N ASP A 174 25.64 16.21 3.22
CA ASP A 174 24.40 16.98 3.16
C ASP A 174 24.41 17.91 1.94
N ASP A 175 23.22 18.22 1.43
CA ASP A 175 22.94 19.09 0.28
C ASP A 175 23.59 18.65 -1.05
N ASP A 176 24.01 17.39 -1.15
CA ASP A 176 24.58 16.81 -2.36
C ASP A 176 23.54 15.99 -3.14
N ALA A 177 23.19 16.49 -4.33
CA ALA A 177 22.26 15.84 -5.25
C ALA A 177 22.68 14.43 -5.69
N ALA A 178 23.93 14.02 -5.47
CA ALA A 178 24.33 12.63 -5.68
C ALA A 178 23.57 11.63 -4.79
N LEU A 179 22.88 12.08 -3.72
CA LEU A 179 21.98 11.26 -2.90
C LEU A 179 21.00 10.44 -3.74
N TRP A 180 20.42 11.00 -4.80
CA TRP A 180 19.46 10.30 -5.67
C TRP A 180 20.08 9.24 -6.60
N TYR A 181 21.39 9.00 -6.55
CA TYR A 181 22.01 7.81 -7.17
C TYR A 181 22.04 6.59 -6.23
N GLY A 182 21.63 6.76 -4.97
CA GLY A 182 21.58 5.71 -3.96
C GLY A 182 20.16 5.36 -3.47
N ASP A 183 20.10 4.65 -2.36
CA ASP A 183 18.87 4.43 -1.62
C ASP A 183 18.48 5.72 -0.89
N ALA A 184 17.19 6.05 -0.86
CA ALA A 184 16.69 7.25 -0.19
C ALA A 184 15.25 7.10 0.27
N ILE A 185 14.93 7.79 1.37
CA ILE A 185 13.55 8.18 1.69
C ILE A 185 13.36 9.64 1.28
N GLU A 186 12.22 9.95 0.68
CA GLU A 186 11.84 11.32 0.37
C GLU A 186 10.48 11.65 0.97
N ILE A 187 10.42 12.75 1.72
CA ILE A 187 9.21 13.30 2.31
C ILE A 187 8.81 14.52 1.49
N LEU A 188 7.66 14.43 0.82
CA LEU A 188 7.08 15.50 0.02
C LEU A 188 5.88 16.08 0.77
N LEU A 189 5.96 17.36 1.16
CA LEU A 189 5.02 17.96 2.12
C LEU A 189 4.42 19.26 1.59
N GLU A 190 3.18 19.20 1.11
CA GLU A 190 2.34 20.35 0.74
C GLU A 190 1.61 20.87 1.99
N THR A 191 1.73 22.18 2.25
CA THR A 191 1.07 22.84 3.38
C THR A 191 -0.10 23.71 2.92
N ASP A 192 -0.79 24.37 3.86
CA ASP A 192 -1.83 25.34 3.55
C ASP A 192 -1.31 26.67 2.99
N SER A 193 0.00 26.90 3.08
CA SER A 193 0.66 28.12 2.63
C SER A 193 1.62 27.89 1.47
N HIS A 194 1.94 26.64 1.12
CA HIS A 194 3.05 26.36 0.22
C HIS A 194 2.80 25.20 -0.75
N SER A 195 3.48 25.23 -1.90
CA SER A 195 3.29 24.20 -2.95
C SER A 195 3.72 22.81 -2.47
N TYR A 196 4.99 22.61 -2.13
CA TYR A 196 5.45 21.54 -1.25
C TYR A 196 6.95 21.67 -0.96
N TYR A 197 7.39 21.10 0.14
CA TYR A 197 8.80 20.90 0.47
C TYR A 197 9.22 19.46 0.14
N GLN A 198 10.50 19.26 -0.18
CA GLN A 198 11.10 17.94 -0.36
C GLN A 198 12.27 17.80 0.61
N ILE A 199 12.26 16.73 1.41
CA ILE A 199 13.35 16.37 2.31
C ILE A 199 13.73 14.92 2.00
N ALA A 200 14.92 14.72 1.48
CA ALA A 200 15.47 13.42 1.12
C ALA A 200 16.54 13.01 2.13
N VAL A 201 16.49 11.75 2.60
CA VAL A 201 17.45 11.22 3.58
C VAL A 201 17.98 9.88 3.11
N GLY A 202 19.31 9.76 3.03
CA GLY A 202 20.00 8.52 2.71
C GLY A 202 20.15 7.61 3.95
N PRO A 203 20.42 6.30 3.80
CA PRO A 203 20.57 5.39 4.95
C PRO A 203 21.72 5.74 5.90
N ASN A 204 22.70 6.50 5.43
CA ASN A 204 23.81 7.03 6.22
C ASN A 204 23.49 8.35 6.95
N GLY A 205 22.26 8.86 6.82
CA GLY A 205 21.80 10.07 7.48
C GLY A 205 22.07 11.36 6.70
N ALA A 206 22.70 11.30 5.51
CA ALA A 206 22.87 12.47 4.66
C ALA A 206 21.51 13.04 4.26
N VAL A 207 21.34 14.35 4.40
CA VAL A 207 20.08 15.07 4.10
C VAL A 207 20.25 15.95 2.88
N VAL A 208 19.28 15.94 1.99
CA VAL A 208 19.12 16.98 0.97
C VAL A 208 17.71 17.50 1.04
N ASP A 209 17.55 18.80 1.21
CA ASP A 209 16.26 19.45 1.23
C ASP A 209 16.15 20.52 0.14
N MET A 210 14.90 20.76 -0.27
CA MET A 210 14.60 21.83 -1.20
C MET A 210 13.15 22.26 -1.10
N ASP A 211 12.96 23.53 -1.44
CA ASP A 211 11.65 24.12 -1.63
C ASP A 211 11.19 23.97 -3.10
N TRP A 212 9.95 23.53 -3.32
CA TRP A 212 9.28 23.62 -4.61
C TRP A 212 8.26 24.75 -4.66
N GLN A 213 8.50 25.71 -5.57
CA GLN A 213 7.57 26.77 -5.92
C GLN A 213 6.99 26.51 -7.30
N GLY A 214 5.94 25.68 -7.32
CA GLY A 214 5.37 25.13 -8.56
C GLY A 214 6.38 24.22 -9.27
N LYS A 215 6.96 24.68 -10.39
CA LYS A 215 7.97 23.93 -11.16
C LYS A 215 9.41 24.32 -10.84
N LYS A 216 9.61 25.37 -10.05
CA LYS A 216 10.94 25.82 -9.64
C LYS A 216 11.31 25.11 -8.35
N ARG A 217 12.58 24.70 -8.25
CA ARG A 217 13.17 24.13 -7.04
C ARG A 217 14.26 25.05 -6.51
N ASP A 218 14.36 25.18 -5.20
CA ASP A 218 15.39 25.93 -4.52
C ASP A 218 16.13 25.02 -3.53
N LEU A 219 17.37 24.68 -3.86
CA LEU A 219 18.29 23.90 -3.02
C LEU A 219 18.97 24.75 -1.94
N GLY A 220 18.70 26.06 -1.89
CA GLY A 220 19.20 26.94 -0.84
C GLY A 220 18.26 27.07 0.35
N TRP A 221 17.12 26.38 0.33
CA TRP A 221 16.19 26.29 1.46
C TRP A 221 16.63 25.18 2.42
N ASP A 222 16.64 25.46 3.72
CA ASP A 222 17.05 24.54 4.78
C ASP A 222 15.84 24.18 5.68
N SER A 223 15.51 22.90 5.73
CA SER A 223 14.38 22.40 6.52
C SER A 223 14.57 22.54 8.04
N GLN A 224 15.81 22.68 8.49
CA GLN A 224 16.25 22.54 9.89
C GLN A 224 15.78 21.22 10.53
N ALA A 225 15.60 20.20 9.68
CA ALA A 225 15.24 18.88 10.13
C ALA A 225 16.38 18.25 10.92
N GLU A 226 16.01 17.49 11.93
CA GLU A 226 16.93 16.61 12.65
C GLU A 226 16.58 15.19 12.22
N ALA A 227 17.54 14.49 11.62
CA ALA A 227 17.36 13.14 11.11
C ALA A 227 18.41 12.20 11.70
N ALA A 228 17.98 11.01 12.09
CA ALA A 228 18.85 9.95 12.54
C ALA A 228 18.46 8.62 11.88
N THR A 229 19.46 7.87 11.44
CA THR A 229 19.26 6.56 10.82
C THR A 229 19.95 5.46 11.59
N ARG A 230 19.42 4.25 11.48
CA ARG A 230 20.07 3.04 12.00
C ARG A 230 20.01 1.93 10.98
N ILE A 231 21.16 1.32 10.70
CA ILE A 231 21.28 0.18 9.81
C ILE A 231 21.35 -1.09 10.64
N ALA A 232 20.52 -2.06 10.30
CA ALA A 232 20.54 -3.43 10.80
C ALA A 232 20.76 -4.39 9.63
N ASP A 233 20.74 -5.70 9.91
CA ASP A 233 21.02 -6.72 8.89
C ASP A 233 19.92 -6.80 7.82
N ASP A 234 18.65 -6.77 8.24
CA ASP A 234 17.46 -6.99 7.39
C ASP A 234 16.65 -5.71 7.15
N HIS A 235 17.12 -4.56 7.62
CA HIS A 235 16.44 -3.27 7.45
C HIS A 235 17.35 -2.09 7.79
N TRP A 236 16.89 -0.89 7.43
CA TRP A 236 17.33 0.34 8.07
C TRP A 236 16.13 1.19 8.48
N THR A 237 16.34 2.07 9.46
CA THR A 237 15.32 2.98 9.97
C THR A 237 15.74 4.42 9.80
N LEU A 238 14.74 5.29 9.67
CA LEU A 238 14.86 6.73 9.71
C LEU A 238 13.90 7.25 10.77
N GLU A 239 14.40 8.10 11.64
CA GLU A 239 13.62 8.95 12.50
C GLU A 239 13.95 10.40 12.18
N ILE A 240 12.91 11.22 11.99
CA ILE A 240 13.10 12.61 11.59
C ILE A 240 12.10 13.54 12.28
N ARG A 241 12.62 14.65 12.80
CA ARG A 241 11.86 15.81 13.29
C ARG A 241 11.97 16.93 12.27
N ILE A 242 10.83 17.43 11.79
CA ILE A 242 10.77 18.57 10.87
C ILE A 242 10.08 19.74 11.59
N PRO A 243 10.80 20.85 11.86
CA PRO A 243 10.20 22.03 12.46
C PRO A 243 9.27 22.78 11.49
N VAL A 244 8.19 23.30 12.06
CA VAL A 244 7.11 24.01 11.37
C VAL A 244 6.96 25.41 11.97
N THR A 245 6.82 26.42 11.12
CA THR A 245 6.58 27.80 11.53
C THR A 245 5.38 28.40 10.83
N GLN A 246 4.74 29.38 11.48
CA GLN A 246 3.76 30.27 10.83
C GLN A 246 4.38 31.62 10.46
N ASP A 247 5.66 31.84 10.79
CA ASP A 247 6.39 33.06 10.45
C ASP A 247 6.92 32.96 9.02
N GLU A 248 6.45 33.85 8.16
CA GLU A 248 6.84 33.92 6.75
C GLU A 248 8.03 34.86 6.50
N ASN A 249 8.57 35.51 7.55
CA ASN A 249 9.67 36.47 7.42
C ASN A 249 11.01 35.81 7.07
N ASP A 250 11.15 34.51 7.32
CA ASP A 250 12.32 33.72 6.96
C ASP A 250 11.91 32.59 5.99
N PRO A 251 11.70 32.89 4.69
CA PRO A 251 11.20 31.92 3.72
C PRO A 251 12.25 30.88 3.30
N LEU A 252 13.51 31.02 3.76
CA LEU A 252 14.61 30.11 3.43
C LEU A 252 14.80 29.01 4.47
N HIS A 253 14.08 29.04 5.59
CA HIS A 253 14.21 28.05 6.64
C HIS A 253 12.86 27.51 7.11
N GLN A 254 12.84 26.24 7.51
CA GLN A 254 11.70 25.54 8.11
C GLN A 254 10.48 25.40 7.18
N VAL A 255 9.60 24.48 7.54
CA VAL A 255 8.33 24.29 6.83
C VAL A 255 7.34 25.37 7.26
N ILE A 256 6.85 26.17 6.31
CA ILE A 256 5.83 27.19 6.59
C ILE A 256 4.43 26.57 6.49
N GLY A 257 3.66 26.69 7.56
CA GLY A 257 2.24 26.37 7.57
C GLY A 257 1.67 26.21 8.98
N ARG A 258 0.35 26.04 9.04
CA ARG A 258 -0.35 25.76 10.30
C ARG A 258 -0.42 24.26 10.54
N LYS A 259 -0.54 23.84 11.81
CA LYS A 259 -0.87 22.44 12.12
C LYS A 259 -2.10 22.01 11.31
N PRO A 260 -2.02 20.93 10.51
CA PRO A 260 -3.10 20.60 9.58
C PRO A 260 -4.35 20.16 10.32
N THR A 261 -5.51 20.57 9.81
CA THR A 261 -6.81 20.25 10.41
C THR A 261 -7.68 19.50 9.41
N GLN A 262 -8.81 18.95 9.87
CA GLN A 262 -9.78 18.32 8.97
C GLN A 262 -10.30 19.29 7.88
N SER A 263 -10.49 20.58 8.18
CA SER A 263 -11.01 21.56 7.22
C SER A 263 -9.92 22.15 6.32
N LEU A 264 -8.68 22.17 6.79
CA LEU A 264 -7.51 22.66 6.08
C LEU A 264 -6.38 21.61 6.22
N PRO A 265 -6.48 20.49 5.51
CA PRO A 265 -5.48 19.43 5.58
C PRO A 265 -4.22 19.85 4.83
N TRP A 266 -3.10 19.26 5.23
CA TRP A 266 -1.89 19.20 4.42
C TRP A 266 -1.95 17.99 3.49
N HIS A 267 -1.03 17.92 2.53
CA HIS A 267 -0.88 16.75 1.67
C HIS A 267 0.55 16.23 1.72
N LEU A 268 0.69 14.92 1.89
CA LEU A 268 1.95 14.25 2.16
C LEU A 268 2.19 13.11 1.17
N ASN A 269 3.42 12.97 0.69
CA ASN A 269 3.90 11.68 0.20
C ASN A 269 5.18 11.29 0.92
N ILE A 270 5.28 10.01 1.29
CA ILE A 270 6.52 9.40 1.76
C ILE A 270 6.91 8.42 0.69
N CYS A 271 8.10 8.59 0.14
CA CYS A 271 8.60 7.85 -1.00
C CYS A 271 9.88 7.10 -0.59
N ARG A 272 10.11 5.96 -1.21
CA ARG A 272 11.36 5.21 -1.12
C ARG A 272 11.89 4.93 -2.51
N GLN A 273 13.16 5.25 -2.68
CA GLN A 273 13.99 4.80 -3.78
C GLN A 273 14.93 3.70 -3.28
N ARG A 274 14.94 2.57 -3.97
CA ARG A 274 15.89 1.47 -3.74
C ARG A 274 16.61 1.14 -5.04
N ILE A 275 17.94 1.28 -5.08
CA ILE A 275 18.76 1.12 -6.28
C ILE A 275 19.80 0.01 -6.10
N ARG A 276 19.83 -0.95 -7.02
CA ARG A 276 20.85 -1.99 -7.14
C ARG A 276 21.38 -2.01 -8.58
N ASP A 277 22.51 -2.67 -8.80
CA ASP A 277 23.13 -2.77 -10.13
C ASP A 277 22.20 -3.36 -11.20
N ASP A 278 21.29 -4.24 -10.77
CA ASP A 278 20.35 -4.96 -11.63
C ASP A 278 18.98 -4.27 -11.77
N GLY A 279 18.72 -3.16 -11.07
CA GLY A 279 17.48 -2.42 -11.20
C GLY A 279 17.16 -1.46 -10.05
N ALA A 280 16.05 -0.75 -10.20
CA ALA A 280 15.51 0.14 -9.18
C ALA A 280 14.05 -0.21 -8.87
N GLU A 281 13.66 -0.02 -7.62
CA GLU A 281 12.27 -0.08 -7.18
C GLU A 281 11.90 1.21 -6.46
N TYR A 282 10.80 1.80 -6.90
CA TYR A 282 10.25 3.03 -6.34
C TYR A 282 8.93 2.70 -5.66
N SER A 283 8.74 3.18 -4.44
CA SER A 283 7.47 3.00 -3.72
C SER A 283 7.08 4.27 -2.99
N ALA A 284 5.77 4.45 -2.79
CA ALA A 284 5.23 5.63 -2.14
C ALA A 284 4.01 5.31 -1.28
N LEU A 285 3.73 6.17 -0.30
CA LEU A 285 2.51 6.11 0.51
C LEU A 285 1.31 6.25 -0.42
N SER A 286 1.38 7.24 -1.31
CA SER A 286 0.42 7.44 -2.38
C SER A 286 1.13 7.30 -3.74
N PRO A 287 1.06 6.13 -4.38
CA PRO A 287 1.64 5.91 -5.70
C PRO A 287 1.09 6.90 -6.73
N THR A 288 1.98 7.45 -7.55
CA THR A 288 1.67 8.54 -8.49
C THR A 288 1.10 8.03 -9.81
N ALA A 289 1.20 6.72 -10.09
CA ALA A 289 0.90 6.14 -11.40
C ALA A 289 1.82 6.68 -12.52
N THR A 290 2.99 7.22 -12.16
CA THR A 290 4.01 7.73 -13.08
C THR A 290 5.39 7.22 -12.66
N ALA A 291 6.41 7.45 -13.48
CA ALA A 291 7.78 7.05 -13.17
C ALA A 291 8.46 7.91 -12.08
N GLY A 292 7.80 8.94 -11.55
CA GLY A 292 8.39 9.88 -10.59
C GLY A 292 7.47 10.22 -9.42
N PHE A 293 8.04 10.75 -8.34
CA PHE A 293 7.32 11.03 -7.10
C PHE A 293 6.49 12.33 -7.11
N HIS A 294 6.83 13.26 -8.01
CA HIS A 294 6.39 14.66 -7.94
C HIS A 294 5.05 14.91 -8.63
N GLU A 295 3.99 14.27 -8.13
CA GLU A 295 2.61 14.52 -8.53
C GLU A 295 1.80 15.03 -7.33
N PRO A 296 1.79 16.35 -7.03
CA PRO A 296 1.16 16.90 -5.82
C PRO A 296 -0.31 16.54 -5.66
N MET A 297 -1.04 16.42 -6.78
CA MET A 297 -2.45 16.02 -6.80
C MET A 297 -2.69 14.59 -6.31
N LYS A 298 -1.63 13.78 -6.23
CA LYS A 298 -1.65 12.40 -5.73
C LYS A 298 -1.20 12.31 -4.28
N PHE A 299 -0.72 13.38 -3.64
CA PHE A 299 -0.29 13.32 -2.24
C PHE A 299 -1.47 12.98 -1.32
N ALA A 300 -1.20 12.15 -0.31
CA ALA A 300 -2.17 11.67 0.66
C ALA A 300 -2.66 12.82 1.55
N TYR A 301 -3.91 12.76 2.00
CA TYR A 301 -4.39 13.71 3.02
C TYR A 301 -3.64 13.50 4.33
N PHE A 302 -3.17 14.59 4.95
CA PHE A 302 -2.47 14.60 6.22
C PHE A 302 -3.10 15.63 7.16
N TYR A 303 -3.68 15.18 8.27
CA TYR A 303 -4.46 16.07 9.14
C TYR A 303 -4.56 15.62 10.60
N ASP A 304 -4.86 16.57 11.48
CA ASP A 304 -5.28 16.35 12.86
C ASP A 304 -6.81 16.51 13.00
N GLY A 305 -7.42 15.65 13.83
CA GLY A 305 -8.83 15.73 14.16
C GLY A 305 -9.56 14.39 14.28
N ARG A 306 -10.89 14.44 14.14
CA ARG A 306 -11.76 13.26 14.16
C ARG A 306 -11.61 12.48 12.86
N SER A 307 -11.90 11.18 12.90
CA SER A 307 -11.94 10.34 11.69
C SER A 307 -12.85 10.97 10.64
N HIS A 308 -12.32 11.14 9.44
CA HIS A 308 -12.99 11.78 8.32
C HIS A 308 -12.67 11.05 7.01
N SER A 309 -13.66 11.04 6.10
CA SER A 309 -13.50 10.55 4.74
C SER A 309 -13.55 11.76 3.80
N PHE A 310 -12.46 12.00 3.09
CA PHE A 310 -12.40 13.03 2.07
C PHE A 310 -13.02 12.50 0.77
N GLU A 311 -13.81 13.33 0.09
CA GLU A 311 -14.41 12.97 -1.19
C GLU A 311 -13.35 13.02 -2.29
N ALA A 312 -13.40 12.05 -3.20
CA ALA A 312 -12.59 12.03 -4.41
C ALA A 312 -13.42 12.59 -5.57
N ASP A 313 -12.79 13.42 -6.40
CA ASP A 313 -13.42 13.91 -7.63
C ASP A 313 -13.55 12.72 -8.61
N PRO A 314 -14.78 12.34 -9.00
CA PRO A 314 -15.02 11.17 -9.85
C PRO A 314 -14.54 11.36 -11.30
N THR A 315 -14.18 12.58 -11.69
CA THR A 315 -13.62 12.88 -13.02
C THR A 315 -12.12 12.59 -13.11
N VAL A 316 -11.44 12.39 -11.96
CA VAL A 316 -10.03 12.02 -11.92
C VAL A 316 -9.89 10.52 -12.14
N THR A 317 -9.13 10.13 -13.17
CA THR A 317 -8.77 8.74 -13.44
C THR A 317 -7.29 8.61 -13.78
N ASP A 318 -6.70 7.48 -13.39
CA ASP A 318 -5.32 7.10 -13.66
C ASP A 318 -5.18 5.57 -13.76
N PHE A 319 -3.97 5.12 -14.09
CA PHE A 319 -3.67 3.70 -14.26
C PHE A 319 -4.03 2.87 -13.00
N LEU A 320 -3.81 3.41 -11.80
CA LEU A 320 -4.05 2.70 -10.53
C LEU A 320 -5.53 2.56 -10.23
N ILE A 321 -6.32 3.60 -10.51
CA ILE A 321 -7.78 3.61 -10.33
C ILE A 321 -8.41 2.55 -11.24
N GLU A 322 -8.04 2.57 -12.52
CA GLU A 322 -8.56 1.63 -13.51
C GLU A 322 -8.05 0.19 -13.26
N SER A 323 -6.78 0.01 -12.88
CA SER A 323 -6.22 -1.30 -12.50
C SER A 323 -6.92 -1.89 -11.29
N ARG A 324 -7.21 -1.08 -10.27
CA ARG A 324 -8.00 -1.52 -9.10
C ARG A 324 -9.41 -1.95 -9.49
N ALA A 325 -10.05 -1.25 -10.43
CA ALA A 325 -11.37 -1.61 -10.94
C ALA A 325 -11.34 -2.96 -11.69
N ALA A 326 -10.33 -3.18 -12.55
CA ALA A 326 -10.13 -4.46 -13.24
C ALA A 326 -9.84 -5.61 -12.26
N ALA A 327 -9.01 -5.38 -11.24
CA ALA A 327 -8.73 -6.36 -10.18
C ALA A 327 -9.96 -6.68 -9.33
N GLU A 328 -10.86 -5.72 -9.12
CA GLU A 328 -12.13 -5.96 -8.43
C GLU A 328 -13.07 -6.86 -9.24
N LEU A 329 -13.14 -6.68 -10.56
CA LEU A 329 -13.88 -7.60 -11.43
C LEU A 329 -13.35 -9.04 -11.30
N LEU A 330 -12.03 -9.22 -11.22
CA LEU A 330 -11.44 -10.54 -11.02
C LEU A 330 -11.84 -11.15 -9.66
N ARG A 331 -11.84 -10.35 -8.58
CA ARG A 331 -12.32 -10.79 -7.25
C ARG A 331 -13.80 -11.20 -7.28
N GLN A 332 -14.61 -10.53 -8.10
CA GLN A 332 -16.01 -10.87 -8.35
C GLN A 332 -16.21 -12.04 -9.31
N ARG A 333 -15.13 -12.73 -9.71
CA ARG A 333 -15.11 -13.85 -10.67
C ARG A 333 -15.58 -13.48 -12.08
N LYS A 334 -15.44 -12.20 -12.46
CA LYS A 334 -15.72 -11.65 -13.79
C LYS A 334 -14.44 -11.58 -14.62
N ALA A 335 -13.85 -12.75 -14.88
CA ALA A 335 -12.57 -12.85 -15.59
C ALA A 335 -12.59 -12.27 -17.02
N PRO A 336 -13.66 -12.40 -17.83
CA PRO A 336 -13.73 -11.76 -19.16
C PRO A 336 -13.67 -10.23 -19.09
N GLU A 337 -14.40 -9.62 -18.17
CA GLU A 337 -14.43 -8.17 -18.00
C GLU A 337 -13.11 -7.64 -17.42
N ALA A 338 -12.51 -8.37 -16.47
CA ALA A 338 -11.18 -8.07 -15.96
C ALA A 338 -10.12 -8.16 -17.06
N LEU A 339 -10.16 -9.20 -17.91
CA LEU A 339 -9.27 -9.34 -19.06
C LEU A 339 -9.35 -8.10 -19.97
N ASN A 340 -10.56 -7.67 -20.34
CA ASN A 340 -10.75 -6.50 -21.17
C ASN A 340 -10.23 -5.21 -20.51
N GLY A 341 -10.46 -5.04 -19.20
CA GLY A 341 -9.94 -3.91 -18.44
C GLY A 341 -8.40 -3.84 -18.44
N PHE A 342 -7.73 -4.96 -18.19
CA PHE A 342 -6.28 -5.03 -18.22
C PHE A 342 -5.69 -4.84 -19.63
N LEU A 343 -6.35 -5.36 -20.67
CA LEU A 343 -5.96 -5.10 -22.05
C LEU A 343 -6.14 -3.62 -22.44
N ALA A 344 -7.17 -2.94 -21.94
CA ALA A 344 -7.35 -1.51 -22.15
C ALA A 344 -6.26 -0.70 -21.44
N LEU A 345 -5.90 -1.08 -20.21
CA LEU A 345 -4.81 -0.48 -19.44
C LEU A 345 -3.46 -0.57 -20.17
N SER A 346 -3.17 -1.69 -20.84
CA SER A 346 -1.92 -1.84 -21.60
C SER A 346 -1.85 -0.93 -22.83
N GLU A 347 -2.99 -0.45 -23.32
CA GLU A 347 -3.09 0.46 -24.47
C GLU A 347 -3.37 1.92 -24.05
N ARG A 348 -3.32 2.21 -22.75
CA ARG A 348 -3.54 3.56 -22.22
C ARG A 348 -2.50 4.54 -22.75
N ASP A 349 -2.94 5.75 -23.10
CA ASP A 349 -2.02 6.82 -23.52
C ASP A 349 -0.95 7.07 -22.45
N ARG A 350 0.31 7.15 -22.90
CA ARG A 350 1.50 7.32 -22.05
C ARG A 350 1.76 6.23 -21.00
N ALA A 351 1.13 5.05 -21.11
CA ALA A 351 1.50 3.93 -20.26
C ALA A 351 2.99 3.59 -20.44
N THR A 352 3.72 3.50 -19.33
CA THR A 352 5.13 3.08 -19.33
C THR A 352 5.25 1.60 -19.69
N ASP A 353 6.42 1.15 -20.13
CA ASP A 353 6.63 -0.28 -20.41
C ASP A 353 6.43 -1.15 -19.15
N PHE A 354 6.69 -0.58 -17.97
CA PHE A 354 6.43 -1.23 -16.69
C PHE A 354 4.93 -1.39 -16.44
N GLN A 355 4.13 -0.33 -16.63
CA GLN A 355 2.67 -0.38 -16.54
C GLN A 355 2.04 -1.33 -17.56
N LYS A 356 2.53 -1.30 -18.81
CA LYS A 356 2.09 -2.21 -19.87
C LYS A 356 2.37 -3.66 -19.51
N SER A 357 3.58 -3.94 -19.01
CA SER A 357 3.98 -5.29 -18.61
C SER A 357 3.12 -5.82 -17.46
N ASP A 358 2.88 -5.00 -16.43
CA ASP A 358 2.00 -5.35 -15.30
C ASP A 358 0.57 -5.62 -15.76
N ALA A 359 -0.01 -4.73 -16.58
CA ALA A 359 -1.36 -4.92 -17.11
C ALA A 359 -1.47 -6.19 -17.97
N LEU A 360 -0.49 -6.45 -18.85
CA LEU A 360 -0.49 -7.64 -19.70
C LEU A 360 -0.22 -8.93 -18.90
N GLU A 361 0.57 -8.89 -17.83
CA GLU A 361 0.74 -10.02 -16.92
C GLU A 361 -0.61 -10.41 -16.26
N GLN A 362 -1.35 -9.41 -15.76
CA GLN A 362 -2.69 -9.62 -15.21
C GLN A 362 -3.70 -10.10 -16.26
N ALA A 363 -3.63 -9.55 -17.48
CA ALA A 363 -4.43 -10.02 -18.61
C ALA A 363 -4.14 -11.48 -18.94
N ALA A 364 -2.87 -11.90 -18.94
CA ALA A 364 -2.49 -13.29 -19.17
C ALA A 364 -3.00 -14.21 -18.06
N GLN A 365 -3.02 -13.75 -16.79
CA GLN A 365 -3.68 -14.49 -15.70
C GLN A 365 -5.17 -14.68 -15.97
N CYS A 366 -5.88 -13.65 -16.39
CA CYS A 366 -7.29 -13.77 -16.76
C CYS A 366 -7.49 -14.76 -17.92
N ALA A 367 -6.65 -14.73 -18.95
CA ALA A 367 -6.71 -15.69 -20.06
C ALA A 367 -6.49 -17.14 -19.60
N ARG A 368 -5.53 -17.39 -18.69
CA ARG A 368 -5.34 -18.72 -18.07
C ARG A 368 -6.57 -19.18 -17.28
N LEU A 369 -7.17 -18.29 -16.47
CA LEU A 369 -8.41 -18.59 -15.74
C LEU A 369 -9.59 -18.94 -16.66
N LEU A 370 -9.63 -18.32 -17.84
CA LEU A 370 -10.62 -18.60 -18.89
C LEU A 370 -10.27 -19.85 -19.73
N LYS A 371 -9.11 -20.48 -19.46
CA LYS A 371 -8.59 -21.64 -20.21
C LYS A 371 -8.39 -21.34 -21.69
N ASP A 372 -7.92 -20.13 -22.01
CA ASP A 372 -7.59 -19.70 -23.37
C ASP A 372 -6.06 -19.61 -23.55
N PRO A 373 -5.38 -20.72 -23.90
CA PRO A 373 -3.93 -20.76 -24.01
C PRO A 373 -3.40 -19.96 -25.20
N VAL A 374 -4.16 -19.88 -26.30
CA VAL A 374 -3.78 -19.10 -27.48
C VAL A 374 -3.73 -17.63 -27.10
N ARG A 375 -4.78 -17.13 -26.45
CA ARG A 375 -4.83 -15.75 -26.00
C ARG A 375 -3.75 -15.43 -24.96
N ALA A 376 -3.49 -16.36 -24.03
CA ALA A 376 -2.45 -16.17 -23.03
C ALA A 376 -1.04 -16.01 -23.66
N GLU A 377 -0.75 -16.73 -24.75
CA GLU A 377 0.53 -16.60 -25.46
C GLU A 377 0.60 -15.34 -26.34
N GLU A 378 -0.50 -14.98 -27.01
CA GLU A 378 -0.61 -13.69 -27.71
C GLU A 378 -0.30 -12.52 -26.77
N ILE A 379 -0.89 -12.54 -25.57
CA ILE A 379 -0.64 -11.53 -24.53
C ILE A 379 0.83 -11.56 -24.10
N ALA A 380 1.40 -12.74 -23.84
CA ALA A 380 2.81 -12.86 -23.45
C ALA A 380 3.78 -12.27 -24.48
N SER A 381 3.46 -12.38 -25.78
CA SER A 381 4.27 -11.79 -26.85
C SER A 381 4.21 -10.26 -26.95
N ARG A 382 3.21 -9.62 -26.32
CA ARG A 382 3.05 -8.16 -26.28
C ARG A 382 3.72 -7.50 -25.06
N ILE A 383 4.19 -8.29 -24.09
CA ILE A 383 4.82 -7.77 -22.88
C ILE A 383 6.19 -7.15 -23.23
N PRO A 384 6.40 -5.84 -23.00
CA PRO A 384 7.63 -5.18 -23.41
C PRO A 384 8.85 -5.52 -22.55
N ILE A 385 8.66 -5.80 -21.24
CA ILE A 385 9.77 -6.20 -20.38
C ILE A 385 10.01 -7.71 -20.51
N GLU A 386 11.16 -8.09 -21.05
CA GLU A 386 11.48 -9.47 -21.40
C GLU A 386 11.42 -10.45 -20.20
N SER A 387 11.92 -10.06 -19.03
CA SER A 387 11.88 -10.88 -17.82
C SER A 387 10.44 -11.17 -17.37
N VAL A 388 9.54 -10.19 -17.51
CA VAL A 388 8.09 -10.37 -17.25
C VAL A 388 7.49 -11.29 -18.31
N ALA A 389 7.79 -11.08 -19.60
CA ALA A 389 7.29 -11.90 -20.70
C ALA A 389 7.68 -13.38 -20.54
N LYS A 390 8.95 -13.66 -20.22
CA LYS A 390 9.45 -15.01 -19.94
C LYS A 390 8.77 -15.63 -18.71
N THR A 391 8.55 -14.85 -17.65
CA THR A 391 7.79 -15.30 -16.46
C THR A 391 6.37 -15.72 -16.83
N VAL A 392 5.67 -14.90 -17.61
CA VAL A 392 4.31 -15.21 -18.09
C VAL A 392 4.29 -16.46 -18.96
N ARG A 393 5.26 -16.67 -19.85
CA ARG A 393 5.37 -17.90 -20.64
C ARG A 393 5.60 -19.15 -19.78
N MET A 394 6.42 -19.04 -18.73
CA MET A 394 6.59 -20.13 -17.76
C MET A 394 5.27 -20.48 -17.05
N LEU A 395 4.50 -19.46 -16.66
CA LEU A 395 3.17 -19.66 -16.07
C LEU A 395 2.17 -20.26 -17.06
N ASN A 396 2.19 -19.82 -18.33
CA ASN A 396 1.36 -20.40 -19.39
C ASN A 396 1.69 -21.88 -19.61
N ALA A 397 2.97 -22.26 -19.59
CA ALA A 397 3.40 -23.64 -19.75
C ALA A 397 2.97 -24.53 -18.57
N LEU A 398 3.01 -24.01 -17.33
CA LEU A 398 2.49 -24.72 -16.15
C LEU A 398 1.00 -25.03 -16.30
N ASP A 399 0.20 -24.04 -16.73
CA ASP A 399 -1.26 -24.19 -16.88
C ASP A 399 -1.61 -25.19 -17.99
N GLN A 400 -0.83 -25.19 -19.07
CA GLN A 400 -0.96 -26.11 -20.20
C GLN A 400 -0.31 -27.49 -19.97
N ARG A 401 0.38 -27.69 -18.83
CA ARG A 401 1.18 -28.89 -18.54
C ARG A 401 2.27 -29.18 -19.60
N GLN A 402 2.81 -28.14 -20.22
CA GLN A 402 3.91 -28.17 -21.19
C GLN A 402 5.27 -27.98 -20.49
N THR A 403 5.44 -28.62 -19.34
CA THR A 403 6.57 -28.40 -18.43
C THR A 403 7.90 -28.89 -19.01
N LYS A 404 7.90 -29.93 -19.84
CA LYS A 404 9.10 -30.41 -20.57
C LYS A 404 9.67 -29.37 -21.52
N ASP A 405 8.83 -28.77 -22.36
CA ASP A 405 9.25 -27.74 -23.31
C ASP A 405 9.71 -26.48 -22.57
N ALA A 406 9.06 -26.17 -21.45
CA ALA A 406 9.47 -25.08 -20.58
C ALA A 406 10.85 -25.31 -19.93
N VAL A 407 11.17 -26.54 -19.51
CA VAL A 407 12.52 -26.89 -19.04
C VAL A 407 13.54 -26.72 -20.16
N ALA A 408 13.24 -27.16 -21.39
CA ALA A 408 14.14 -26.99 -22.53
C ALA A 408 14.39 -25.52 -22.87
N THR A 409 13.38 -24.66 -22.68
CA THR A 409 13.44 -23.23 -23.04
C THR A 409 14.07 -22.37 -21.93
N PHE A 410 13.68 -22.58 -20.67
CA PHE A 410 14.01 -21.68 -19.55
C PHE A 410 14.90 -22.33 -18.48
N GLY A 411 15.18 -23.63 -18.60
CA GLY A 411 15.85 -24.41 -17.56
C GLY A 411 17.30 -23.99 -17.28
N THR A 412 17.92 -23.23 -18.18
CA THR A 412 19.28 -22.69 -18.05
C THR A 412 19.32 -21.17 -17.97
N GLU A 413 18.16 -20.50 -17.90
CA GLU A 413 18.08 -19.05 -17.84
C GLU A 413 18.76 -18.52 -16.56
N ASP A 414 19.60 -17.50 -16.68
CA ASP A 414 20.20 -16.86 -15.52
C ASP A 414 19.24 -15.81 -14.91
N ILE A 415 18.25 -16.30 -14.15
CA ILE A 415 17.30 -15.46 -13.42
C ILE A 415 18.02 -14.59 -12.39
N GLY A 416 19.20 -15.00 -11.91
CA GLY A 416 20.02 -14.20 -11.01
C GLY A 416 20.50 -12.89 -11.62
N ALA A 417 20.60 -12.80 -12.96
CA ALA A 417 20.97 -11.57 -13.67
C ALA A 417 19.77 -10.66 -14.02
N TRP A 418 18.53 -11.10 -13.77
CA TRP A 418 17.34 -10.29 -14.04
C TRP A 418 17.18 -9.16 -13.02
N PRO A 419 16.34 -8.15 -13.28
CA PRO A 419 16.04 -7.13 -12.28
C PRO A 419 15.53 -7.75 -10.98
N PHE A 420 16.08 -7.33 -9.83
CA PHE A 420 15.77 -7.96 -8.53
C PHE A 420 14.27 -8.06 -8.28
N TRP A 421 13.51 -7.06 -8.73
CA TRP A 421 12.08 -6.99 -8.52
C TRP A 421 11.27 -8.05 -9.27
N GLN A 422 11.86 -8.74 -10.26
CA GLN A 422 11.21 -9.79 -11.05
C GLN A 422 11.66 -11.21 -10.68
N ARG A 423 12.82 -11.35 -10.04
CA ARG A 423 13.46 -12.66 -9.82
C ARG A 423 12.57 -13.64 -9.04
N GLY A 424 11.91 -13.15 -7.99
CA GLY A 424 11.05 -13.97 -7.13
C GLY A 424 9.94 -14.67 -7.91
N ALA A 425 9.23 -13.94 -8.77
CA ALA A 425 8.16 -14.50 -9.60
C ALA A 425 8.70 -15.52 -10.61
N ALA A 426 9.84 -15.21 -11.23
CA ALA A 426 10.47 -16.06 -12.23
C ALA A 426 10.98 -17.39 -11.64
N TRP A 427 11.74 -17.33 -10.55
CA TRP A 427 12.20 -18.50 -9.82
C TRP A 427 11.03 -19.31 -9.30
N PHE A 428 9.96 -18.68 -8.80
CA PHE A 428 8.80 -19.43 -8.35
C PHE A 428 8.13 -20.21 -9.50
N ALA A 429 7.95 -19.57 -10.67
CA ALA A 429 7.40 -20.24 -11.84
C ALA A 429 8.29 -21.40 -12.32
N ARG A 430 9.60 -21.18 -12.43
CA ARG A 430 10.54 -22.22 -12.91
C ARG A 430 10.75 -23.34 -11.90
N GLY A 431 10.82 -23.03 -10.61
CA GLY A 431 10.88 -24.03 -9.54
C GLY A 431 9.67 -24.96 -9.55
N ARG A 432 8.47 -24.44 -9.83
CA ARG A 432 7.27 -25.27 -10.04
C ARG A 432 7.36 -26.14 -11.31
N ILE A 433 7.95 -25.63 -12.38
CA ILE A 433 8.21 -26.42 -13.61
C ILE A 433 9.16 -27.59 -13.30
N PHE A 434 10.29 -27.33 -12.65
CA PHE A 434 11.22 -28.39 -12.23
C PHE A 434 10.56 -29.40 -11.29
N SER A 435 9.77 -28.92 -10.33
CA SER A 435 9.05 -29.78 -9.40
C SER A 435 8.03 -30.67 -10.12
N ALA A 436 7.38 -30.19 -11.18
CA ALA A 436 6.42 -30.95 -11.97
C ALA A 436 7.11 -32.04 -12.81
N GLU A 437 8.34 -31.80 -13.27
CA GLU A 437 9.16 -32.79 -13.98
C GLU A 437 9.94 -33.73 -13.05
N GLY A 438 9.78 -33.59 -11.73
CA GLY A 438 10.45 -34.44 -10.74
C GLY A 438 11.90 -34.08 -10.46
N ASP A 439 12.39 -32.94 -10.95
CA ASP A 439 13.74 -32.44 -10.67
C ASP A 439 13.78 -31.70 -9.32
N GLY A 440 13.79 -32.49 -8.25
CA GLY A 440 13.76 -32.01 -6.87
C GLY A 440 14.85 -31.00 -6.52
N PRO A 441 16.13 -31.25 -6.84
CA PRO A 441 17.23 -30.34 -6.50
C PRO A 441 17.14 -28.97 -7.20
N ARG A 442 16.85 -28.92 -8.51
CA ARG A 442 16.70 -27.63 -9.20
C ARG A 442 15.45 -26.88 -8.75
N ALA A 443 14.35 -27.60 -8.49
CA ALA A 443 13.16 -27.02 -7.89
C ALA A 443 13.45 -26.40 -6.52
N GLU A 444 14.17 -27.11 -5.64
CA GLU A 444 14.50 -26.62 -4.30
C GLU A 444 15.33 -25.33 -4.35
N SER A 445 16.32 -25.29 -5.26
CA SER A 445 17.17 -24.11 -5.46
C SER A 445 16.34 -22.90 -5.88
N ASP A 446 15.52 -23.03 -6.93
CA ASP A 446 14.70 -21.94 -7.43
C ASP A 446 13.66 -21.49 -6.39
N LEU A 447 12.94 -22.42 -5.77
CA LEU A 447 11.91 -22.07 -4.78
C LEU A 447 12.50 -21.40 -3.53
N THR A 448 13.69 -21.82 -3.09
CA THR A 448 14.38 -21.17 -1.96
C THR A 448 14.83 -19.76 -2.33
N ASN A 449 15.41 -19.57 -3.53
CA ASN A 449 15.77 -18.24 -4.02
C ASN A 449 14.55 -17.33 -4.14
N ALA A 450 13.42 -17.85 -4.62
CA ALA A 450 12.18 -17.09 -4.72
C ALA A 450 11.70 -16.56 -3.36
N LEU A 451 11.96 -17.27 -2.26
CA LEU A 451 11.47 -16.92 -0.93
C LEU A 451 12.06 -15.61 -0.39
N GLU A 452 13.25 -15.23 -0.87
CA GLU A 452 13.91 -13.98 -0.53
C GLU A 452 13.25 -12.76 -1.21
N PHE A 453 12.62 -12.97 -2.37
CA PHE A 453 12.09 -11.89 -3.22
C PHE A 453 10.56 -11.91 -3.33
N VAL A 454 9.86 -12.79 -2.59
CA VAL A 454 8.39 -12.87 -2.57
C VAL A 454 7.86 -12.46 -1.19
N ASN A 455 7.30 -11.25 -1.15
CA ASN A 455 6.76 -10.63 0.06
C ASN A 455 5.24 -10.40 0.04
N GLU A 456 4.55 -10.72 -1.06
CA GLU A 456 3.07 -10.76 -1.06
C GLU A 456 2.59 -11.98 -0.25
N PRO A 457 1.75 -11.81 0.79
CA PRO A 457 1.43 -12.89 1.72
C PRO A 457 0.78 -14.14 1.09
N ARG A 458 -0.11 -13.99 0.10
CA ARG A 458 -0.76 -15.15 -0.53
C ARG A 458 0.23 -15.92 -1.39
N LEU A 459 1.01 -15.24 -2.20
CA LEU A 459 2.03 -15.82 -3.05
C LEU A 459 3.13 -16.49 -2.22
N ARG A 460 3.52 -15.88 -1.10
CA ARG A 460 4.48 -16.47 -0.15
C ARG A 460 3.95 -17.78 0.44
N LEU A 461 2.66 -17.84 0.78
CA LEU A 461 2.03 -19.06 1.26
C LEU A 461 2.01 -20.16 0.19
N GLU A 462 1.74 -19.82 -1.07
CA GLU A 462 1.82 -20.77 -2.19
C GLU A 462 3.24 -21.27 -2.45
N LEU A 463 4.23 -20.39 -2.34
CA LEU A 463 5.64 -20.73 -2.46
C LEU A 463 6.10 -21.70 -1.36
N GLN A 464 5.75 -21.42 -0.10
CA GLN A 464 6.04 -22.31 1.02
C GLN A 464 5.40 -23.69 0.84
N LEU A 465 4.17 -23.74 0.33
CA LEU A 465 3.51 -25.00 -0.01
C LEU A 465 4.28 -25.76 -1.10
N ALA A 466 4.74 -25.07 -2.14
CA ALA A 466 5.53 -25.67 -3.22
C ALA A 466 6.85 -26.26 -2.70
N ILE A 467 7.56 -25.54 -1.80
CA ILE A 467 8.78 -26.04 -1.15
C ILE A 467 8.47 -27.33 -0.36
N ALA A 468 7.44 -27.31 0.49
CA ALA A 468 7.07 -28.47 1.29
C ALA A 468 6.71 -29.69 0.42
N GLN A 469 5.95 -29.48 -0.66
CA GLN A 469 5.58 -30.53 -1.60
C GLN A 469 6.78 -31.06 -2.40
N ASN A 470 7.71 -30.20 -2.80
CA ASN A 470 8.93 -30.61 -3.49
C ASN A 470 9.81 -31.50 -2.60
N ARG A 471 10.00 -31.09 -1.34
CA ARG A 471 10.73 -31.87 -0.33
C ARG A 471 10.10 -33.23 -0.11
N GLU A 472 8.77 -33.27 0.06
CA GLU A 472 8.05 -34.53 0.29
C GLU A 472 8.12 -35.45 -0.92
N ARG A 473 7.79 -34.94 -2.12
CA ARG A 473 7.52 -35.77 -3.30
C ARG A 473 8.75 -36.06 -4.13
N ASN A 474 9.63 -35.08 -4.33
CA ASN A 474 10.75 -35.18 -5.26
C ASN A 474 12.06 -35.47 -4.53
N LEU A 475 12.34 -34.79 -3.42
CA LEU A 475 13.54 -35.04 -2.61
C LEU A 475 13.37 -36.23 -1.66
N LYS A 476 12.14 -36.69 -1.42
CA LYS A 476 11.81 -37.74 -0.44
C LYS A 476 12.31 -37.42 0.98
N ASP A 477 12.37 -36.13 1.31
CA ASP A 477 12.76 -35.63 2.62
C ASP A 477 11.52 -35.32 3.47
N ALA A 478 11.00 -36.34 4.15
CA ALA A 478 9.84 -36.21 5.02
C ALA A 478 10.10 -35.27 6.22
N THR A 479 11.34 -35.19 6.70
CA THR A 479 11.69 -34.35 7.86
C THR A 479 11.70 -32.88 7.46
N GLY A 480 12.37 -32.54 6.35
CA GLY A 480 12.40 -31.18 5.82
C GLY A 480 11.04 -30.71 5.29
N ALA A 481 10.23 -31.62 4.74
CA ALA A 481 8.85 -31.33 4.33
C ALA A 481 7.96 -31.01 5.54
N LEU A 482 8.02 -31.82 6.61
CA LEU A 482 7.26 -31.56 7.84
C LEU A 482 7.65 -30.22 8.46
N LYS A 483 8.96 -29.91 8.51
CA LYS A 483 9.45 -28.60 8.97
C LYS A 483 8.83 -27.47 8.15
N ALA A 484 8.90 -27.54 6.83
CA ALA A 484 8.34 -26.51 5.94
C ALA A 484 6.82 -26.34 6.11
N TYR A 485 6.06 -27.44 6.19
CA TYR A 485 4.63 -27.37 6.45
C TYR A 485 4.29 -26.72 7.79
N ARG A 486 5.04 -27.02 8.85
CA ARG A 486 4.82 -26.41 10.17
C ARG A 486 5.13 -24.92 10.16
N GLU A 487 6.28 -24.54 9.62
CA GLU A 487 6.65 -23.12 9.48
C GLU A 487 5.59 -22.34 8.69
N MET A 488 5.10 -22.89 7.59
CA MET A 488 4.01 -22.32 6.80
C MET A 488 2.72 -22.10 7.61
N VAL A 489 2.29 -23.10 8.38
CA VAL A 489 1.03 -23.05 9.15
C VAL A 489 1.18 -22.18 10.41
N GLU A 490 2.37 -22.09 10.98
CA GLU A 490 2.68 -21.26 12.16
C GLU A 490 2.92 -19.78 11.80
N SER A 491 3.46 -19.48 10.63
CA SER A 491 3.88 -18.12 10.24
C SER A 491 2.74 -17.24 9.68
N THR A 492 1.55 -17.78 9.45
CA THR A 492 0.49 -17.07 8.73
C THR A 492 -0.74 -16.74 9.58
N GLY A 493 -1.26 -15.52 9.40
CA GLY A 493 -2.61 -15.13 9.85
C GLY A 493 -3.71 -15.56 8.88
N GLN A 494 -3.37 -16.11 7.70
CA GLN A 494 -4.34 -16.53 6.68
C GLN A 494 -4.72 -18.01 6.84
N ASN A 495 -5.60 -18.30 7.81
CA ASN A 495 -6.01 -19.66 8.16
C ASN A 495 -7.22 -20.21 7.35
N GLY A 496 -7.75 -19.44 6.40
CA GLY A 496 -8.97 -19.81 5.65
C GLY A 496 -8.79 -20.13 4.17
N SER A 497 -7.54 -20.18 3.67
CA SER A 497 -7.26 -20.45 2.25
C SER A 497 -7.09 -21.95 1.98
N SER A 498 -7.38 -22.38 0.74
CA SER A 498 -7.09 -23.75 0.29
C SER A 498 -5.62 -24.12 0.44
N THR A 499 -4.72 -23.18 0.14
CA THR A 499 -3.27 -23.34 0.30
C THR A 499 -2.92 -23.66 1.75
N TYR A 500 -3.46 -22.91 2.71
CA TYR A 500 -3.29 -23.17 4.14
C TYR A 500 -3.80 -24.57 4.53
N PHE A 501 -4.99 -24.95 4.05
CA PHE A 501 -5.56 -26.27 4.32
C PHE A 501 -4.67 -27.42 3.80
N TYR A 502 -4.09 -27.29 2.61
CA TYR A 502 -3.11 -28.27 2.13
C TYR A 502 -1.88 -28.37 3.02
N GLY A 503 -1.42 -27.24 3.57
CA GLY A 503 -0.30 -27.22 4.52
C GLY A 503 -0.61 -27.98 5.81
N VAL A 504 -1.79 -27.74 6.39
CA VAL A 504 -2.25 -28.43 7.61
C VAL A 504 -2.38 -29.93 7.38
N LEU A 505 -3.01 -30.35 6.29
CA LEU A 505 -3.19 -31.76 5.96
C LEU A 505 -1.86 -32.45 5.64
N GLY A 506 -0.92 -31.75 4.99
CA GLY A 506 0.44 -32.23 4.75
C GLY A 506 1.22 -32.49 6.04
N ALA A 507 1.26 -31.52 6.95
CA ALA A 507 1.90 -31.68 8.26
C ALA A 507 1.26 -32.81 9.07
N ALA A 508 -0.08 -32.86 9.15
CA ALA A 508 -0.79 -33.90 9.89
C ALA A 508 -0.48 -35.31 9.36
N ARG A 509 -0.44 -35.49 8.03
CA ARG A 509 -0.08 -36.75 7.40
C ARG A 509 1.33 -37.21 7.80
N LEU A 510 2.33 -36.34 7.70
CA LEU A 510 3.72 -36.68 8.04
C LEU A 510 3.92 -36.93 9.55
N LEU A 511 3.19 -36.21 10.41
CA LEU A 511 3.17 -36.48 11.85
C LEU A 511 2.56 -37.85 12.17
N ARG A 512 1.45 -38.20 11.51
CA ARG A 512 0.82 -39.53 11.62
C ARG A 512 1.79 -40.63 11.19
N GLU A 513 2.45 -40.47 10.05
CA GLU A 513 3.40 -41.45 9.50
C GLU A 513 4.65 -41.61 10.37
N SER A 514 5.04 -40.56 11.10
CA SER A 514 6.14 -40.60 12.08
C SER A 514 5.71 -41.03 13.49
N GLY A 515 4.46 -41.46 13.68
CA GLY A 515 3.94 -41.94 14.97
C GLY A 515 3.65 -40.84 15.99
N LYS A 516 3.71 -39.56 15.61
CA LYS A 516 3.43 -38.40 16.47
C LYS A 516 1.94 -38.05 16.45
N PHE A 517 1.13 -38.94 16.98
CA PHE A 517 -0.33 -38.86 16.82
C PHE A 517 -0.97 -37.67 17.53
N ASP A 518 -0.52 -37.31 18.73
CA ASP A 518 -1.06 -36.15 19.45
C ASP A 518 -0.78 -34.83 18.72
N ASP A 519 0.45 -34.68 18.19
CA ASP A 519 0.82 -33.54 17.34
C ASP A 519 0.00 -33.51 16.05
N ALA A 520 -0.28 -34.68 15.45
CA ALA A 520 -1.10 -34.78 14.26
C ALA A 520 -2.55 -34.35 14.54
N ILE A 521 -3.14 -34.79 15.65
CA ILE A 521 -4.49 -34.38 16.09
C ILE A 521 -4.52 -32.86 16.32
N ALA A 522 -3.54 -32.32 17.06
CA ALA A 522 -3.45 -30.89 17.31
C ALA A 522 -3.32 -30.09 16.01
N THR A 523 -2.55 -30.59 15.05
CA THR A 523 -2.36 -29.96 13.73
C THR A 523 -3.66 -29.92 12.94
N VAL A 524 -4.39 -31.05 12.82
CA VAL A 524 -5.70 -31.08 12.15
C VAL A 524 -6.69 -30.13 12.84
N GLY A 525 -6.66 -30.07 14.17
CA GLY A 525 -7.51 -29.20 15.00
C GLY A 525 -7.26 -27.69 14.85
N ARG A 526 -6.22 -27.26 14.13
CA ARG A 526 -6.00 -25.84 13.80
C ARG A 526 -7.06 -25.28 12.85
N VAL A 527 -7.81 -26.16 12.18
CA VAL A 527 -8.96 -25.81 11.36
C VAL A 527 -10.21 -26.39 11.97
N ASP A 528 -11.19 -25.53 12.20
CA ASP A 528 -12.51 -25.92 12.66
C ASP A 528 -13.29 -26.56 11.52
N ALA A 529 -13.16 -27.89 11.40
CA ALA A 529 -13.82 -28.70 10.37
C ALA A 529 -15.34 -28.50 10.37
N GLU A 530 -15.94 -28.14 11.51
CA GLU A 530 -17.38 -27.92 11.61
C GLU A 530 -17.87 -26.72 10.81
N LYS A 531 -16.99 -25.74 10.56
CA LYS A 531 -17.30 -24.56 9.74
C LYS A 531 -17.04 -24.76 8.25
N LEU A 532 -16.43 -25.89 7.86
CA LEU A 532 -16.13 -26.19 6.47
C LEU A 532 -17.33 -26.84 5.77
N ARG A 533 -17.30 -26.88 4.44
CA ARG A 533 -18.28 -27.57 3.59
C ARG A 533 -17.60 -28.30 2.44
N GLY A 534 -18.29 -29.28 1.86
CA GLY A 534 -17.85 -29.99 0.66
C GLY A 534 -16.53 -30.72 0.86
N THR A 535 -15.66 -30.66 -0.15
CA THR A 535 -14.34 -31.34 -0.16
C THR A 535 -13.53 -31.08 1.12
N TRP A 536 -13.45 -29.84 1.59
CA TRP A 536 -12.61 -29.50 2.74
C TRP A 536 -13.13 -30.10 4.05
N ARG A 537 -14.46 -30.08 4.27
CA ARG A 537 -15.06 -30.74 5.43
C ARG A 537 -14.71 -32.22 5.43
N GLY A 538 -14.91 -32.89 4.29
CA GLY A 538 -14.59 -34.31 4.14
C GLY A 538 -13.11 -34.63 4.39
N GLN A 539 -12.18 -33.85 3.83
CA GLN A 539 -10.74 -34.07 4.02
C GLN A 539 -10.29 -33.93 5.48
N PHE A 540 -10.79 -32.92 6.20
CA PHE A 540 -10.39 -32.72 7.60
C PHE A 540 -10.96 -33.78 8.53
N HIS A 541 -12.22 -34.20 8.36
CA HIS A 541 -12.76 -35.30 9.16
C HIS A 541 -12.07 -36.63 8.85
N LEU A 542 -11.77 -36.91 7.58
CA LEU A 542 -11.00 -38.10 7.20
C LEU A 542 -9.62 -38.09 7.83
N ALA A 543 -8.88 -37.00 7.72
CA ALA A 543 -7.55 -36.89 8.32
C ALA A 543 -7.61 -37.12 9.85
N ALA A 544 -8.59 -36.54 10.54
CA ALA A 544 -8.78 -36.78 11.98
C ALA A 544 -9.08 -38.26 12.30
N ALA A 545 -9.93 -38.92 11.49
CA ALA A 545 -10.25 -40.33 11.66
C ALA A 545 -9.05 -41.25 11.39
N GLU A 546 -8.28 -40.96 10.34
CA GLU A 546 -7.07 -41.70 9.97
C GLU A 546 -5.98 -41.60 11.04
N VAL A 547 -5.82 -40.43 11.67
CA VAL A 547 -4.88 -40.25 12.78
C VAL A 547 -5.30 -41.10 13.98
N ARG A 548 -6.60 -41.13 14.34
CA ARG A 548 -7.11 -41.98 15.43
C ARG A 548 -6.92 -43.47 15.14
N ALA A 549 -7.18 -43.89 13.90
CA ALA A 549 -6.96 -45.26 13.46
C ALA A 549 -5.49 -45.65 13.61
N ALA A 550 -4.57 -44.81 13.12
CA ALA A 550 -3.13 -45.03 13.21
C ALA A 550 -2.62 -45.02 14.66
N ALA A 551 -3.25 -44.24 15.55
CA ALA A 551 -2.96 -44.19 16.97
C ALA A 551 -3.47 -45.40 17.77
N GLY A 552 -4.10 -46.40 17.12
CA GLY A 552 -4.69 -47.56 17.78
C GLY A 552 -6.01 -47.27 18.49
N LYS A 553 -6.59 -46.07 18.34
CA LYS A 553 -7.88 -45.67 18.92
C LYS A 553 -9.05 -46.16 18.07
N LYS A 554 -9.17 -47.50 17.97
CA LYS A 554 -10.07 -48.18 17.02
C LYS A 554 -11.53 -47.73 17.15
N GLU A 555 -12.06 -47.67 18.36
CA GLU A 555 -13.47 -47.28 18.60
C GLU A 555 -13.74 -45.83 18.19
N GLU A 556 -12.83 -44.91 18.54
CA GLU A 556 -12.94 -43.50 18.15
C GLU A 556 -12.83 -43.31 16.63
N ALA A 557 -11.96 -44.09 15.96
CA ALA A 557 -11.81 -44.07 14.52
C ALA A 557 -13.08 -44.58 13.81
N ILE A 558 -13.66 -45.69 14.29
CA ILE A 558 -14.93 -46.24 13.78
C ILE A 558 -16.04 -45.19 13.91
N ALA A 559 -16.19 -44.58 15.08
CA ALA A 559 -17.19 -43.54 15.31
C ALA A 559 -16.98 -42.34 14.38
N ALA A 560 -15.73 -41.91 14.18
CA ALA A 560 -15.41 -40.81 13.28
C ALA A 560 -15.75 -41.13 11.81
N TYR A 561 -15.42 -42.33 11.31
CA TYR A 561 -15.79 -42.74 9.95
C TYR A 561 -17.30 -42.84 9.76
N GLN A 562 -18.03 -43.37 10.75
CA GLN A 562 -19.50 -43.41 10.72
C GLN A 562 -20.11 -42.01 10.70
N ALA A 563 -19.56 -41.06 11.47
CA ALA A 563 -19.99 -39.67 11.44
C ALA A 563 -19.82 -39.05 10.04
N ILE A 564 -18.71 -39.33 9.35
CA ILE A 564 -18.48 -38.88 7.97
C ILE A 564 -19.56 -39.42 7.01
N LEU A 565 -19.94 -40.69 7.15
CA LEU A 565 -20.98 -41.30 6.31
C LEU A 565 -22.36 -40.66 6.52
N ALA A 566 -22.66 -40.29 7.76
CA ALA A 566 -23.92 -39.66 8.16
C ALA A 566 -23.99 -38.15 7.87
N ASP A 567 -22.88 -37.54 7.46
CA ASP A 567 -22.78 -36.10 7.28
C ASP A 567 -23.19 -35.65 5.87
N ASP A 568 -24.33 -34.96 5.76
CA ASP A 568 -24.86 -34.48 4.47
C ASP A 568 -24.04 -33.35 3.84
N LEU A 569 -23.14 -32.71 4.60
CA LEU A 569 -22.26 -31.66 4.12
C LEU A 569 -20.94 -32.19 3.55
N VAL A 570 -20.70 -33.50 3.68
CA VAL A 570 -19.51 -34.17 3.14
C VAL A 570 -19.82 -34.76 1.75
N GLU A 571 -18.91 -34.51 0.81
CA GLU A 571 -19.00 -35.06 -0.55
C GLU A 571 -18.83 -36.58 -0.60
N GLU A 572 -19.53 -37.22 -1.54
CA GLU A 572 -19.55 -38.68 -1.73
C GLU A 572 -18.17 -39.32 -1.88
N ILE A 573 -17.19 -38.62 -2.44
CA ILE A 573 -15.82 -39.15 -2.58
C ILE A 573 -15.19 -39.44 -1.21
N HIS A 574 -15.46 -38.58 -0.22
CA HIS A 574 -14.94 -38.74 1.14
C HIS A 574 -15.73 -39.76 1.94
N LYS A 575 -17.05 -39.87 1.70
CA LYS A 575 -17.88 -40.95 2.26
C LYS A 575 -17.40 -42.32 1.77
N LYS A 576 -17.09 -42.47 0.48
CA LYS A 576 -16.52 -43.72 -0.05
C LYS A 576 -15.17 -44.07 0.59
N ALA A 577 -14.30 -43.08 0.80
CA ALA A 577 -13.03 -43.30 1.50
C ALA A 577 -13.25 -43.74 2.95
N ALA A 578 -14.18 -43.11 3.67
CA ALA A 578 -14.54 -43.49 5.04
C ALA A 578 -15.13 -44.91 5.12
N ALA A 579 -16.02 -45.28 4.20
CA ALA A 579 -16.59 -46.63 4.14
C ALA A 579 -15.50 -47.69 3.90
N ALA A 580 -14.57 -47.45 2.97
CA ALA A 580 -13.47 -48.36 2.71
C ALA A 580 -12.54 -48.51 3.94
N ALA A 581 -12.21 -47.40 4.61
CA ALA A 581 -11.40 -47.44 5.83
C ALA A 581 -12.11 -48.16 6.99
N LEU A 582 -13.43 -47.99 7.10
CA LEU A 582 -14.25 -48.67 8.11
C LEU A 582 -14.27 -50.19 7.91
N GLU A 583 -14.36 -50.67 6.67
CA GLU A 583 -14.28 -52.11 6.37
C GLU A 583 -12.92 -52.70 6.74
N LEU A 584 -11.82 -51.96 6.56
CA LEU A 584 -10.49 -52.41 6.96
C LEU A 584 -10.28 -52.47 8.49
N LEU A 585 -11.10 -51.74 9.25
CA LEU A 585 -11.06 -51.74 10.71
C LEU A 585 -11.97 -52.78 11.35
N LYS A 586 -12.96 -53.32 10.63
CA LYS A 586 -13.79 -54.43 11.12
C LYS A 586 -12.96 -55.70 11.15
#